data_AF-A0A1T5DJG8-F1
#
_entry.id   AF-A0A1T5DJG8-F1
#
_cell.length_a   1.000
_cell.length_b   1.000
_cell.length_c   1.000
_cell.angle_alpha   90.00
_cell.angle_beta   90.00
_cell.angle_gamma   90.00
#
_symmetry.space_group_name_H-M   'P 1'
#
loop_
_entity.id
_entity.type
_entity.pdbx_description
1 polymer ?
#
loop_
_entity_poly.entity_id
_entity_poly.type
_entity_poly.pdbx_seq_one_letter_code
_entity_poly.pdbx_strand_id
1 'polypeptide(L)'
;MRKASRSERKQAARIQRRENIKEAMIHGPKKTRRKLSLINIVTLFSIMLVFMTMLVLSKSDVLNTGSFAGAKVEKYMLYSSEKAFKTAYEEKLLQQNQIYKYDKGIEDVLKSGLEISFKQNSTKKTNSLIGIFQGKDNQIEKVGVIGVYQEDNGHFPLGFKENAVLLTSIVNEISYEDATAYLMSKNIIDHNGSIVLKSVIFEENGKEYIFHVDDTNKFFYTIQVKKALVEN
;
A
#
# COMPACT_ATOMS: atom_id res chain seq x y z
N MET A 1 39.02 -54.29 -0.91
CA MET A 1 37.96 -53.26 -1.04
C MET A 1 37.77 -52.90 -2.52
N ARG A 2 36.63 -53.25 -3.13
CA ARG A 2 36.33 -52.89 -4.53
C ARG A 2 36.00 -51.40 -4.63
N LYS A 3 36.71 -50.65 -5.47
CA LYS A 3 36.43 -49.23 -5.72
C LYS A 3 35.14 -49.13 -6.55
N ALA A 4 34.18 -48.34 -6.08
CA ALA A 4 32.88 -48.15 -6.73
C ALA A 4 33.03 -47.72 -8.20
N SER A 5 32.24 -48.34 -9.07
CA SER A 5 32.28 -48.15 -10.53
C SER A 5 31.80 -46.75 -10.93
N ARG A 6 32.14 -46.32 -12.15
CA ARG A 6 31.82 -44.96 -12.64
C ARG A 6 30.29 -44.72 -12.72
N SER A 7 29.48 -45.78 -12.88
CA SER A 7 28.02 -45.71 -12.83
C SER A 7 27.51 -45.55 -11.39
N GLU A 8 28.08 -46.29 -10.44
CA GLU A 8 27.74 -46.20 -9.01
C GLU A 8 28.03 -44.80 -8.45
N ARG A 9 29.15 -44.19 -8.83
CA ARG A 9 29.47 -42.81 -8.45
C ARG A 9 28.52 -41.78 -9.06
N LYS A 10 28.09 -41.98 -10.31
CA LYS A 10 27.08 -41.13 -10.96
C LYS A 10 25.70 -41.30 -10.31
N GLN A 11 25.36 -42.51 -9.87
CA GLN A 11 24.11 -42.80 -9.19
C GLN A 11 24.10 -42.22 -7.78
N ALA A 12 25.19 -42.35 -7.02
CA ALA A 12 25.38 -41.71 -5.72
C ALA A 12 25.31 -40.17 -5.83
N ALA A 13 25.96 -39.57 -6.83
CA ALA A 13 25.89 -38.13 -7.07
C ALA A 13 24.47 -37.67 -7.44
N ARG A 14 23.69 -38.48 -8.17
CA ARG A 14 22.29 -38.17 -8.48
C ARG A 14 21.38 -38.29 -7.26
N ILE A 15 21.61 -39.27 -6.39
CA ILE A 15 20.87 -39.44 -5.14
C ILE A 15 21.17 -38.27 -4.20
N GLN A 16 22.44 -37.90 -4.04
CA GLN A 16 22.84 -36.77 -3.20
C GLN A 16 22.32 -35.42 -3.74
N ARG A 17 22.27 -35.25 -5.07
CA ARG A 17 21.64 -34.06 -5.67
C ARG A 17 20.13 -34.02 -5.43
N ARG A 18 19.45 -35.18 -5.43
CA ARG A 18 18.02 -35.28 -5.09
C ARG A 18 17.76 -35.02 -3.60
N GLU A 19 18.61 -35.50 -2.71
CA GLU A 19 18.54 -35.21 -1.27
C GLU A 19 18.79 -33.72 -1.00
N ASN A 20 19.79 -33.10 -1.64
CA ASN A 20 20.02 -31.66 -1.52
C ASN A 20 18.86 -30.81 -2.09
N ILE A 21 18.20 -31.28 -3.16
CA ILE A 21 17.00 -30.63 -3.71
C ILE A 21 15.79 -30.83 -2.79
N LYS A 22 15.63 -32.01 -2.18
CA LYS A 22 14.60 -32.27 -1.16
C LYS A 22 14.81 -31.38 0.06
N GLU A 23 16.04 -31.27 0.58
CA GLU A 23 16.37 -30.35 1.67
C GLU A 23 16.09 -28.89 1.27
N ALA A 24 16.44 -28.49 0.04
CA ALA A 24 16.14 -27.14 -0.46
C ALA A 24 14.63 -26.88 -0.69
N MET A 25 13.83 -27.91 -0.99
CA MET A 25 12.36 -27.81 -1.09
C MET A 25 11.68 -27.82 0.28
N ILE A 26 12.17 -28.63 1.22
CA ILE A 26 11.61 -28.74 2.58
C ILE A 26 11.99 -27.51 3.42
N HIS A 27 13.19 -26.95 3.24
CA HIS A 27 13.67 -25.79 4.00
C HIS A 27 13.57 -24.46 3.26
N GLY A 28 13.30 -24.46 1.94
CA GLY A 28 13.41 -23.27 1.11
C GLY A 28 14.84 -22.70 1.10
N PRO A 29 15.13 -21.66 0.31
CA PRO A 29 16.27 -20.79 0.65
C PRO A 29 16.05 -20.31 2.08
N LYS A 30 17.08 -20.36 2.95
CA LYS A 30 17.04 -19.84 4.33
C LYS A 30 16.72 -18.33 4.33
N LYS A 31 15.46 -18.00 4.13
CA LYS A 31 14.76 -16.84 4.65
C LYS A 31 13.61 -17.44 5.42
N THR A 32 13.65 -17.24 6.73
CA THR A 32 12.62 -17.61 7.69
C THR A 32 11.22 -17.28 7.15
N ARG A 33 10.59 -18.27 6.51
CA ARG A 33 9.17 -18.24 6.17
C ARG A 33 8.45 -18.40 7.51
N ARG A 34 8.19 -17.27 8.19
CA ARG A 34 7.20 -17.27 9.28
C ARG A 34 5.94 -17.89 8.70
N LYS A 35 5.50 -19.03 9.24
CA LYS A 35 4.13 -19.50 9.04
C LYS A 35 3.24 -18.29 9.30
N LEU A 36 2.55 -17.78 8.28
CA LEU A 36 1.57 -16.73 8.49
C LEU A 36 0.61 -17.26 9.55
N SER A 37 0.46 -16.50 10.63
CA SER A 37 -0.50 -16.86 11.67
C SER A 37 -1.89 -16.96 11.05
N LEU A 38 -2.76 -17.81 11.59
CA LEU A 38 -4.17 -17.91 11.16
C LEU A 38 -4.82 -16.52 11.07
N ILE A 39 -4.43 -15.61 11.97
CA ILE A 39 -4.86 -14.21 12.01
C ILE A 39 -4.53 -13.51 10.68
N ASN A 40 -3.30 -13.60 10.18
CA ASN A 40 -2.92 -12.95 8.92
C ASN A 40 -3.65 -13.54 7.70
N ILE A 41 -4.02 -14.83 7.74
CA ILE A 41 -4.79 -15.48 6.68
C ILE A 41 -6.24 -14.97 6.70
N VAL A 42 -6.85 -14.87 7.88
CA VAL A 42 -8.21 -14.34 8.06
C VAL A 42 -8.28 -12.86 7.68
N THR A 43 -7.26 -12.07 8.03
CA THR A 43 -7.17 -10.66 7.62
C THR A 43 -7.06 -10.53 6.10
N LEU A 44 -6.26 -11.37 5.43
CA LEU A 44 -6.18 -11.38 3.96
C LEU A 44 -7.51 -11.76 3.31
N PHE A 45 -8.21 -12.75 3.85
CA PHE A 45 -9.52 -13.19 3.33
C PHE A 45 -10.59 -12.11 3.50
N SER A 46 -10.58 -11.41 4.64
CA SER A 46 -11.51 -10.31 4.93
C SER A 46 -11.27 -9.12 4.02
N ILE A 47 -10.00 -8.81 3.74
CA ILE A 47 -9.61 -7.79 2.76
C ILE A 47 -10.11 -8.17 1.36
N MET A 48 -9.90 -9.43 0.93
CA MET A 48 -10.41 -9.93 -0.36
C MET A 48 -11.94 -9.83 -0.49
N LEU A 49 -12.69 -10.10 0.58
CA LEU A 49 -14.15 -10.09 0.56
C LEU A 49 -14.70 -8.67 0.34
N VAL A 50 -14.11 -7.67 1.02
CA VAL A 50 -14.46 -6.25 0.85
C VAL A 50 -14.15 -5.78 -0.57
N PHE A 51 -13.04 -6.22 -1.16
CA PHE A 51 -12.68 -5.90 -2.54
C PHE A 51 -13.63 -6.54 -3.57
N MET A 52 -14.12 -7.76 -3.35
CA MET A 52 -15.12 -8.39 -4.22
C MET A 52 -16.45 -7.64 -4.19
N THR A 53 -16.90 -7.17 -3.03
CA THR A 53 -18.14 -6.38 -2.92
C THR A 53 -18.04 -5.01 -3.57
N MET A 54 -16.85 -4.37 -3.57
CA MET A 54 -16.64 -3.10 -4.26
C MET A 54 -16.49 -3.26 -5.79
N LEU A 55 -15.93 -4.38 -6.26
CA LEU A 55 -15.81 -4.69 -7.70
C LEU A 55 -17.16 -5.00 -8.38
N VAL A 56 -18.16 -5.49 -7.64
CA VAL A 56 -19.50 -5.75 -8.19
C VAL A 56 -20.27 -4.44 -8.42
N LEU A 57 -20.00 -3.39 -7.64
CA LEU A 57 -20.60 -2.07 -7.83
C LEU A 57 -19.92 -1.24 -8.93
N SER A 58 -18.69 -1.59 -9.34
CA SER A 58 -17.93 -0.86 -10.37
C SER A 58 -18.05 -1.43 -11.80
N LYS A 59 -18.83 -2.50 -12.00
CA LYS A 59 -18.93 -3.20 -13.29
C LYS A 59 -20.12 -2.83 -14.17
N SER A 60 -21.00 -1.90 -13.77
CA SER A 60 -22.13 -1.49 -14.61
C SER A 60 -21.75 -0.64 -15.82
N ASP A 61 -20.58 0.01 -15.83
CA ASP A 61 -20.31 1.11 -16.76
C ASP A 61 -19.21 0.83 -17.81
N VAL A 62 -18.69 -0.41 -17.88
CA VAL A 62 -17.55 -0.74 -18.76
C VAL A 62 -18.03 -1.33 -20.10
N LEU A 63 -18.75 -0.53 -20.89
CA LEU A 63 -18.91 -0.76 -22.33
C LEU A 63 -19.14 0.59 -23.03
N ASN A 64 -18.10 1.42 -23.19
CA ASN A 64 -17.83 2.12 -24.46
C ASN A 64 -16.65 3.09 -24.42
N THR A 65 -16.01 3.19 -25.60
CA THR A 65 -15.05 4.18 -26.08
C THR A 65 -13.60 4.02 -25.57
N GLY A 66 -12.56 4.06 -26.40
CA GLY A 66 -12.42 4.59 -27.75
C GLY A 66 -11.18 5.47 -27.77
N SER A 67 -10.13 4.99 -28.45
CA SER A 67 -8.82 5.64 -28.61
C SER A 67 -8.90 7.14 -28.91
N PHE A 68 -8.24 8.00 -28.14
CA PHE A 68 -7.84 9.33 -28.58
C PHE A 68 -6.47 9.74 -28.04
N ALA A 69 -5.59 10.07 -28.97
CA ALA A 69 -4.20 10.48 -28.78
C ALA A 69 -4.09 11.89 -28.19
N GLY A 70 -3.10 12.08 -27.33
CA GLY A 70 -2.24 13.27 -27.36
C GLY A 70 -2.37 14.33 -26.26
N ALA A 71 -3.54 14.58 -25.65
CA ALA A 71 -3.64 15.78 -24.78
C ALA A 71 -4.72 15.75 -23.66
N LYS A 72 -5.11 14.56 -23.15
CA LYS A 72 -6.14 14.45 -22.08
C LYS A 72 -5.76 13.52 -20.92
N VAL A 73 -4.47 13.26 -20.71
CA VAL A 73 -4.02 12.22 -19.75
C VAL A 73 -3.87 12.74 -18.31
N GLU A 74 -3.73 14.06 -18.11
CA GLU A 74 -3.59 14.62 -16.75
C GLU A 74 -4.88 14.59 -15.91
N LYS A 75 -6.05 14.47 -16.55
CA LYS A 75 -7.33 14.67 -15.85
C LYS A 75 -7.73 13.51 -14.93
N TYR A 76 -7.04 12.36 -15.01
CA TYR A 76 -7.45 11.12 -14.35
C TYR A 76 -6.31 10.34 -13.71
N MET A 77 -5.18 10.98 -13.37
CA MET A 77 -4.10 10.32 -12.63
C MET A 77 -3.50 11.22 -11.54
N LEU A 78 -3.11 10.62 -10.42
CA LEU A 78 -2.29 11.26 -9.39
C LEU A 78 -0.81 11.24 -9.80
N TYR A 79 -0.35 10.13 -10.38
CA TYR A 79 1.02 9.96 -10.87
C TYR A 79 1.05 9.10 -12.12
N SER A 80 2.03 9.36 -12.99
CA SER A 80 2.20 8.62 -14.24
C SER A 80 2.70 7.18 -14.06
N SER A 81 3.28 6.83 -12.91
CA SER A 81 3.80 5.49 -12.63
C SER A 81 4.14 5.27 -11.15
N GLU A 82 4.33 4.01 -10.74
CA GLU A 82 4.94 3.61 -9.45
C GLU A 82 6.25 4.35 -9.19
N LYS A 83 7.10 4.43 -10.22
CA LYS A 83 8.41 5.06 -10.12
C LYS A 83 8.29 6.55 -9.83
N ALA A 84 7.38 7.24 -10.50
CA ALA A 84 7.14 8.67 -10.29
C ALA A 84 6.67 8.95 -8.85
N PHE A 85 5.71 8.16 -8.34
CA PHE A 85 5.26 8.29 -6.96
C PHE A 85 6.38 7.99 -5.96
N LYS A 86 7.14 6.90 -6.18
CA LYS A 86 8.24 6.52 -5.30
C LYS A 86 9.30 7.62 -5.20
N THR A 87 9.65 8.26 -6.32
CA THR A 87 10.60 9.38 -6.33
C THR A 87 10.05 10.56 -5.52
N ALA A 88 8.80 10.98 -5.75
CA ALA A 88 8.18 12.05 -4.98
C ALA A 88 8.13 11.73 -3.47
N TYR A 89 7.84 10.47 -3.13
CA TYR A 89 7.83 9.98 -1.75
C TYR A 89 9.20 10.09 -1.08
N GLU A 90 10.26 9.61 -1.74
CA GLU A 90 11.63 9.66 -1.23
C GLU A 90 12.14 11.10 -1.08
N GLU A 91 11.85 11.98 -2.06
CA GLU A 91 12.19 13.40 -2.00
C GLU A 91 11.50 14.10 -0.82
N LYS A 92 10.20 13.84 -0.62
CA LYS A 92 9.44 14.47 0.47
C LYS A 92 9.92 14.01 1.84
N LEU A 93 10.22 12.71 1.99
CA LEU A 93 10.82 12.17 3.21
C LEU A 93 12.17 12.82 3.53
N LEU A 94 13.02 13.04 2.52
CA LEU A 94 14.33 13.68 2.72
C LEU A 94 14.19 15.13 3.17
N GLN A 95 13.25 15.89 2.59
CA GLN A 95 13.00 17.29 2.96
C GLN A 95 12.49 17.45 4.40
N GLN A 96 11.80 16.44 4.93
CA GLN A 96 11.05 16.52 6.19
C GLN A 96 11.52 15.49 7.22
N ASN A 97 12.72 14.92 7.06
CA ASN A 97 13.24 13.84 7.90
C ASN A 97 13.40 14.20 9.39
N GLN A 98 13.45 15.49 9.72
CA GLN A 98 13.53 15.98 11.09
C GLN A 98 12.14 16.07 11.76
N ILE A 99 11.07 16.09 10.96
CA ILE A 99 9.69 16.26 11.41
C ILE A 99 9.02 14.90 11.64
N TYR A 100 9.24 13.93 10.76
CA TYR A 100 8.66 12.58 10.88
C TYR A 100 9.37 11.75 11.94
N LYS A 101 8.63 11.30 12.96
CA LYS A 101 9.18 10.49 14.05
C LYS A 101 9.25 9.02 13.70
N TYR A 102 8.25 8.52 12.99
CA TYR A 102 8.14 7.08 12.70
C TYR A 102 8.67 6.76 11.31
N ASP A 103 8.61 7.67 10.35
CA ASP A 103 8.80 7.30 8.96
C ASP A 103 10.23 7.56 8.46
N LYS A 104 11.00 6.49 8.21
CA LYS A 104 12.44 6.55 7.89
C LYS A 104 12.83 5.85 6.58
N GLY A 105 11.84 5.57 5.73
CA GLY A 105 12.04 4.95 4.41
C GLY A 105 11.31 3.63 4.21
N ILE A 106 11.35 3.16 2.96
CA ILE A 106 10.68 1.95 2.47
C ILE A 106 11.52 0.71 2.85
N GLU A 107 10.97 -0.15 3.70
CA GLU A 107 11.49 -1.49 4.05
C GLU A 107 11.30 -2.47 2.88
N ASP A 108 10.10 -2.50 2.30
CA ASP A 108 9.72 -3.45 1.25
C ASP A 108 8.60 -2.89 0.36
N VAL A 109 8.46 -3.44 -0.84
CA VAL A 109 7.38 -3.11 -1.79
C VAL A 109 6.58 -4.38 -2.08
N LEU A 110 5.36 -4.41 -1.57
CA LEU A 110 4.43 -5.53 -1.76
C LEU A 110 3.59 -5.27 -3.00
N LYS A 111 3.45 -6.25 -3.90
CA LYS A 111 2.66 -6.14 -5.12
C LYS A 111 1.57 -7.20 -5.17
N SER A 112 0.35 -6.79 -5.49
CA SER A 112 -0.82 -7.67 -5.63
C SER A 112 -1.75 -7.16 -6.73
N GLY A 113 -1.68 -7.78 -7.91
CA GLY A 113 -2.45 -7.31 -9.07
C GLY A 113 -2.05 -5.88 -9.46
N LEU A 114 -3.00 -4.95 -9.38
CA LEU A 114 -2.80 -3.53 -9.65
C LEU A 114 -2.48 -2.70 -8.38
N GLU A 115 -2.42 -3.34 -7.23
CA GLU A 115 -2.10 -2.70 -5.96
C GLU A 115 -0.62 -2.86 -5.62
N ILE A 116 -0.02 -1.78 -5.14
CA ILE A 116 1.35 -1.75 -4.63
C ILE A 116 1.33 -1.12 -3.26
N SER A 117 1.91 -1.78 -2.26
CA SER A 117 2.00 -1.27 -0.90
C SER A 117 3.45 -1.04 -0.50
N PHE A 118 3.77 0.16 -0.06
CA PHE A 118 5.04 0.53 0.54
C PHE A 118 5.04 0.18 2.01
N LYS A 119 5.81 -0.84 2.37
CA LYS A 119 6.06 -1.20 3.76
C LYS A 119 7.16 -0.32 4.31
N GLN A 120 6.85 0.46 5.34
CA GLN A 120 7.80 1.36 5.98
C GLN A 120 8.53 0.65 7.12
N ASN A 121 9.78 1.03 7.42
CA ASN A 121 10.58 0.43 8.49
C ASN A 121 9.89 0.43 9.87
N SER A 122 9.03 1.39 10.14
CA SER A 122 8.31 1.57 11.41
C SER A 122 6.93 0.91 11.46
N THR A 123 6.46 0.30 10.38
CA THR A 123 5.12 -0.32 10.28
C THR A 123 4.81 -1.24 11.47
N LYS A 124 5.79 -2.01 11.96
CA LYS A 124 5.56 -2.92 13.11
C LYS A 124 5.22 -2.19 14.41
N LYS A 125 5.64 -0.93 14.54
CA LYS A 125 5.36 -0.07 15.71
C LYS A 125 4.07 0.71 15.52
N THR A 126 3.77 1.14 14.29
CA THR A 126 2.65 2.03 13.98
C THR A 126 1.44 1.30 13.41
N ASN A 127 1.56 0.02 13.06
CA ASN A 127 0.54 -0.79 12.37
C ASN A 127 -0.12 -0.08 11.18
N SER A 128 0.66 0.70 10.41
CA SER A 128 0.16 1.45 9.25
C SER A 128 1.07 1.32 8.03
N LEU A 129 0.47 1.35 6.85
CA LEU A 129 1.10 1.13 5.55
C LEU A 129 0.56 2.14 4.53
N ILE A 130 1.38 2.49 3.54
CA ILE A 130 0.95 3.29 2.38
C ILE A 130 0.70 2.36 1.20
N GLY A 131 -0.51 2.40 0.67
CA GLY A 131 -0.92 1.71 -0.56
C GLY A 131 -1.08 2.68 -1.73
N ILE A 132 -0.73 2.23 -2.93
CA ILE A 132 -1.02 2.90 -4.20
C ILE A 132 -1.72 1.91 -5.13
N PHE A 133 -2.67 2.41 -5.91
CA PHE A 133 -3.52 1.63 -6.80
C PHE A 133 -3.36 2.14 -8.22
N GLN A 134 -2.95 1.24 -9.11
CA GLN A 134 -2.76 1.52 -10.51
C GLN A 134 -4.07 1.33 -11.28
N GLY A 135 -4.41 2.31 -12.10
CA GLY A 135 -5.45 2.25 -13.10
C GLY A 135 -4.92 1.74 -14.44
N LYS A 136 -5.65 2.10 -15.51
CA LYS A 136 -5.28 1.73 -16.88
C LYS A 136 -3.92 2.32 -17.25
N ASP A 137 -3.16 1.60 -18.06
CA ASP A 137 -1.86 2.03 -18.57
C ASP A 137 -0.81 2.33 -17.47
N ASN A 138 -0.91 1.64 -16.32
CA ASN A 138 -0.02 1.76 -15.14
C ASN A 138 0.01 3.14 -14.45
N GLN A 139 -0.97 3.98 -14.74
CA GLN A 139 -1.14 5.27 -14.06
C GLN A 139 -1.63 5.04 -12.62
N ILE A 140 -1.23 5.87 -11.67
CA ILE A 140 -1.72 5.78 -10.29
C ILE A 140 -2.97 6.65 -10.21
N GLU A 141 -4.12 6.02 -9.96
CA GLU A 141 -5.40 6.73 -9.83
C GLU A 141 -5.79 6.98 -8.38
N LYS A 142 -5.26 6.16 -7.46
CA LYS A 142 -5.59 6.21 -6.03
C LYS A 142 -4.39 5.88 -5.19
N VAL A 143 -4.28 6.55 -4.06
CA VAL A 143 -3.30 6.28 -3.02
C VAL A 143 -3.98 6.30 -1.66
N GLY A 144 -3.43 5.63 -0.66
CA GLY A 144 -4.02 5.62 0.67
C GLY A 144 -3.09 5.14 1.77
N VAL A 145 -3.48 5.43 3.01
CA VAL A 145 -2.91 4.89 4.23
C VAL A 145 -3.91 3.91 4.80
N ILE A 146 -3.45 2.71 5.10
CA ILE A 146 -4.23 1.67 5.78
C ILE A 146 -3.57 1.41 7.13
N GLY A 147 -4.37 1.42 8.18
CA GLY A 147 -3.89 1.18 9.54
C GLY A 147 -4.81 0.25 10.31
N VAL A 148 -4.24 -0.53 11.24
CA VAL A 148 -5.01 -1.33 12.20
C VAL A 148 -4.68 -0.84 13.61
N TYR A 149 -5.66 -0.23 14.28
CA TYR A 149 -5.50 0.20 15.66
C TYR A 149 -5.50 -1.02 16.59
N GLN A 150 -4.48 -1.08 17.46
CA GLN A 150 -4.35 -2.06 18.52
C GLN A 150 -4.13 -1.25 19.80
N GLU A 151 -5.06 -1.38 20.76
CA GLU A 151 -5.10 -0.57 22.00
C GLU A 151 -3.77 -0.57 22.77
N ASP A 152 -3.00 -1.66 22.67
CA ASP A 152 -1.71 -1.84 23.37
C ASP A 152 -0.55 -0.98 22.81
N ASN A 153 -0.72 -0.31 21.67
CA ASN A 153 0.34 0.42 20.99
C ASN A 153 -0.02 1.90 20.79
N GLY A 154 0.26 2.74 21.79
CA GLY A 154 0.09 4.21 21.74
C GLY A 154 0.86 4.94 20.63
N HIS A 155 1.52 4.20 19.72
CA HIS A 155 2.20 4.69 18.54
C HIS A 155 1.32 4.71 17.28
N PHE A 156 0.21 3.97 17.26
CA PHE A 156 -0.65 3.89 16.09
C PHE A 156 -1.22 5.25 15.66
N PRO A 157 -1.88 6.04 16.55
CA PRO A 157 -2.53 7.28 16.11
C PRO A 157 -1.53 8.28 15.52
N LEU A 158 -0.33 8.34 16.09
CA LEU A 158 0.73 9.20 15.61
C LEU A 158 1.32 8.73 14.28
N GLY A 159 1.57 7.43 14.13
CA GLY A 159 2.11 6.87 12.88
C GLY A 159 1.12 6.94 11.72
N PHE A 160 -0.16 6.63 11.96
CA PHE A 160 -1.19 6.77 10.93
C PHE A 160 -1.36 8.24 10.51
N LYS A 161 -1.36 9.17 11.47
CA LYS A 161 -1.40 10.60 11.17
C LYS A 161 -0.21 11.03 10.31
N GLU A 162 1.01 10.70 10.72
CA GLU A 162 2.22 11.07 9.97
C GLU A 162 2.15 10.57 8.52
N ASN A 163 1.70 9.33 8.32
CA ASN A 163 1.50 8.77 6.99
C ASN A 163 0.40 9.50 6.19
N ALA A 164 -0.70 9.87 6.83
CA ALA A 164 -1.79 10.60 6.18
C ALA A 164 -1.36 12.02 5.77
N VAL A 165 -0.60 12.70 6.64
CA VAL A 165 -0.01 14.01 6.35
C VAL A 165 0.99 13.90 5.20
N LEU A 166 1.90 12.93 5.24
CA LEU A 166 2.89 12.69 4.18
C LEU A 166 2.20 12.45 2.83
N LEU A 167 1.19 11.59 2.80
CA LEU A 167 0.43 11.29 1.59
C LEU A 167 -0.27 12.54 1.03
N THR A 168 -0.88 13.34 1.90
CA THR A 168 -1.54 14.59 1.52
C THR A 168 -0.54 15.60 0.99
N SER A 169 0.61 15.73 1.65
CA SER A 169 1.71 16.62 1.28
C SER A 169 2.31 16.25 -0.08
N ILE A 170 2.43 14.95 -0.38
CA ILE A 170 2.89 14.42 -1.67
C ILE A 170 1.86 14.72 -2.77
N VAL A 171 0.60 14.32 -2.58
CA VAL A 171 -0.45 14.43 -3.63
C VAL A 171 -0.87 15.87 -3.92
N ASN A 172 -0.79 16.76 -2.94
CA ASN A 172 -1.14 18.17 -3.11
C ASN A 172 0.07 19.08 -3.28
N GLU A 173 1.29 18.54 -3.26
CA GLU A 173 2.54 19.29 -3.41
C GLU A 173 2.73 20.44 -2.40
N ILE A 174 2.18 20.29 -1.20
CA ILE A 174 2.22 21.29 -0.12
C ILE A 174 3.22 20.92 0.99
N SER A 175 3.50 21.82 1.94
CA SER A 175 4.38 21.53 3.09
C SER A 175 3.74 20.53 4.08
N TYR A 176 4.51 20.07 5.09
CA TYR A 176 3.98 19.19 6.14
C TYR A 176 2.95 19.94 7.00
N GLU A 177 3.27 21.19 7.33
CA GLU A 177 2.47 22.11 8.13
C GLU A 177 1.15 22.40 7.41
N ASP A 178 1.20 22.71 6.12
CA ASP A 178 0.02 22.95 5.31
C ASP A 178 -0.82 21.69 5.14
N ALA A 179 -0.20 20.51 4.97
CA ALA A 179 -0.92 19.24 4.91
C ALA A 179 -1.59 18.91 6.25
N THR A 180 -0.93 19.21 7.38
CA THR A 180 -1.51 19.05 8.71
C THR A 180 -2.70 19.98 8.89
N ALA A 181 -2.55 21.27 8.58
CA ALA A 181 -3.63 22.25 8.64
C ALA A 181 -4.79 21.89 7.70
N TYR A 182 -4.47 21.35 6.52
CA TYR A 182 -5.47 20.86 5.56
C TYR A 182 -6.30 19.73 6.18
N LEU A 183 -5.67 18.69 6.72
CA LEU A 183 -6.38 17.58 7.37
C LEU A 183 -7.16 18.02 8.62
N MET A 184 -6.67 19.02 9.36
CA MET A 184 -7.41 19.63 10.47
C MET A 184 -8.67 20.35 10.00
N SER A 185 -8.57 21.14 8.92
CA SER A 185 -9.72 21.87 8.34
C SER A 185 -10.83 20.92 7.84
N LYS A 186 -10.49 19.67 7.55
CA LYS A 186 -11.41 18.63 7.09
C LYS A 186 -11.90 17.71 8.22
N ASN A 187 -11.59 18.02 9.48
CA ASN A 187 -11.92 17.22 10.66
C ASN A 187 -11.42 15.76 10.59
N ILE A 188 -10.27 15.52 9.95
CA ILE A 188 -9.57 14.22 10.01
C ILE A 188 -8.61 14.20 11.20
N ILE A 189 -8.01 15.35 11.51
CA ILE A 189 -7.14 15.58 12.66
C ILE A 189 -7.76 16.67 13.53
N ASP A 190 -7.70 16.54 14.85
CA ASP A 190 -8.15 17.58 15.79
C ASP A 190 -7.06 18.63 16.09
N HIS A 191 -7.39 19.64 16.89
CA HIS A 191 -6.44 20.68 17.31
C HIS A 191 -5.27 20.16 18.17
N ASN A 192 -5.42 18.98 18.77
CA ASN A 192 -4.37 18.32 19.54
C ASN A 192 -3.49 17.44 18.65
N GLY A 193 -3.74 17.40 17.33
CA GLY A 193 -3.02 16.56 16.40
C GLY A 193 -3.35 15.07 16.55
N SER A 194 -4.55 14.73 17.01
CA SER A 194 -5.10 13.37 17.12
C SER A 194 -6.07 13.09 15.99
N ILE A 195 -6.21 11.82 15.61
CA ILE A 195 -7.17 11.41 14.56
C ILE A 195 -8.58 11.52 15.12
N VAL A 196 -9.48 12.15 14.36
CA VAL A 196 -10.90 12.23 14.70
C VAL A 196 -11.57 10.92 14.28
N LEU A 197 -12.28 10.24 15.18
CA LEU A 197 -12.93 8.94 14.92
C LEU A 197 -14.28 9.10 14.20
N LYS A 198 -14.26 9.71 13.01
CA LYS A 198 -15.46 9.93 12.20
C LYS A 198 -15.14 9.73 10.74
N SER A 199 -16.01 9.04 10.00
CA SER A 199 -15.86 8.95 8.55
C SER A 199 -16.14 10.30 7.89
N VAL A 200 -15.26 10.71 6.97
CA VAL A 200 -15.37 11.96 6.21
C VAL A 200 -15.10 11.65 4.75
N ILE A 201 -15.99 12.11 3.87
CA ILE A 201 -15.80 12.07 2.42
C ILE A 201 -15.95 13.50 1.92
N PHE A 202 -15.00 13.96 1.12
CA PHE A 202 -15.07 15.26 0.48
C PHE A 202 -14.30 15.29 -0.83
N GLU A 203 -14.58 16.31 -1.63
CA GLU A 203 -13.98 16.48 -2.94
C GLU A 203 -13.35 17.85 -3.07
N GLU A 204 -12.17 17.90 -3.68
CA GLU A 204 -11.46 19.15 -3.93
C GLU A 204 -10.47 18.97 -5.09
N ASN A 205 -10.39 19.96 -5.98
CA ASN A 205 -9.43 19.96 -7.10
C ASN A 205 -9.45 18.68 -7.96
N GLY A 206 -10.65 18.14 -8.22
CA GLY A 206 -10.81 16.92 -9.02
C GLY A 206 -10.37 15.63 -8.32
N LYS A 207 -10.14 15.67 -7.00
CA LYS A 207 -9.79 14.52 -6.17
C LYS A 207 -10.89 14.27 -5.15
N GLU A 208 -11.13 13.01 -4.84
CA GLU A 208 -11.97 12.57 -3.74
C GLU A 208 -11.09 12.07 -2.60
N TYR A 209 -11.39 12.53 -1.40
CA TYR A 209 -10.72 12.18 -0.17
C TYR A 209 -11.70 11.40 0.70
N ILE A 210 -11.28 10.23 1.16
CA ILE A 210 -12.09 9.34 1.97
C ILE A 210 -11.28 9.01 3.22
N PHE A 211 -11.78 9.44 4.37
CA PHE A 211 -11.33 8.96 5.66
C PHE A 211 -12.43 8.09 6.27
N HIS A 212 -12.10 6.86 6.62
CA HIS A 212 -13.05 5.89 7.15
C HIS A 212 -12.43 5.08 8.28
N VAL A 213 -13.22 4.81 9.31
CA VAL A 213 -12.89 3.91 10.40
C VAL A 213 -13.95 2.82 10.42
N ASP A 214 -13.54 1.57 10.27
CA ASP A 214 -14.45 0.43 10.31
C ASP A 214 -14.66 -0.08 11.76
N ASP A 215 -15.68 -0.93 11.95
CA ASP A 215 -16.04 -1.52 13.25
C ASP A 215 -14.98 -2.47 13.81
N THR A 216 -13.95 -2.79 13.01
CA THR A 216 -12.82 -3.64 13.40
C THR A 216 -11.56 -2.83 13.68
N ASN A 217 -11.70 -1.53 13.97
CA ASN A 217 -10.61 -0.62 14.28
C ASN A 217 -9.58 -0.48 13.13
N LYS A 218 -10.01 -0.68 11.88
CA LYS A 218 -9.18 -0.37 10.71
C LYS A 218 -9.48 1.03 10.23
N PHE A 219 -8.40 1.75 9.98
CA PHE A 219 -8.41 3.12 9.51
C PHE A 219 -7.98 3.15 8.05
N PHE A 220 -8.72 3.90 7.27
CA PHE A 220 -8.46 4.12 5.85
C PHE A 220 -8.44 5.62 5.61
N TYR A 221 -7.36 6.12 5.03
CA TYR A 221 -7.32 7.45 4.44
C TYR A 221 -6.91 7.30 2.99
N THR A 222 -7.76 7.67 2.05
CA THR A 222 -7.47 7.53 0.62
C THR A 222 -7.71 8.81 -0.14
N ILE A 223 -6.86 9.07 -1.13
CA ILE A 223 -6.99 10.15 -2.10
C ILE A 223 -7.07 9.50 -3.47
N GLN A 224 -8.11 9.80 -4.23
CA GLN A 224 -8.30 9.25 -5.57
C GLN A 224 -8.73 10.33 -6.56
N VAL A 225 -8.34 10.18 -7.82
CA VAL A 225 -8.87 11.05 -8.88
C VAL A 225 -10.37 10.81 -9.05
N LYS A 226 -11.14 11.88 -9.06
CA LYS A 226 -12.56 11.80 -9.40
C LYS A 226 -12.67 11.69 -10.91
N LYS A 227 -13.07 10.50 -11.39
CA LYS A 227 -13.49 10.35 -12.78
C LYS A 227 -14.80 11.12 -12.94
N ALA A 228 -14.73 12.30 -13.56
CA ALA A 228 -15.92 12.99 -14.00
C ALA A 228 -16.75 11.99 -14.82
N LEU A 229 -17.99 11.74 -14.40
CA LEU A 229 -19.01 11.17 -15.26
C LEU A 229 -19.07 12.11 -16.46
N VAL A 230 -18.45 11.71 -17.57
CA VAL A 230 -18.72 12.33 -18.85
C VAL A 230 -20.13 11.86 -19.17
N GLU A 231 -21.12 12.65 -18.75
CA GLU A 231 -22.45 12.58 -19.37
C GLU A 231 -22.21 12.81 -20.86
N ASN A 232 -22.41 11.74 -21.64
CA ASN A 232 -22.44 11.79 -23.10
C ASN A 232 -23.74 12.45 -23.55
#